data_AF-A0AAD4P1Y5-F1
#
_entry.id   AF-A0AAD4P1Y5-F1
#
_cell.length_a   1.000
_cell.length_b   1.000
_cell.length_c   1.000
_cell.angle_alpha   90.00
_cell.angle_beta   90.00
_cell.angle_gamma   90.00
#
_symmetry.space_group_name_H-M   'P 1'
#
loop_
_entity.id
_entity.type
_entity.pdbx_description
1 polymer ?
#
loop_
_entity_poly.entity_id
_entity_poly.type
_entity_poly.pdbx_seq_one_letter_code
_entity_poly.pdbx_strand_id
1 'polypeptide(L)'
;MGILETVSSMEWEQESYPQYGDFIVLPIFAFFFPIVRFLLDRFVFEKVGRRLIFGKGKEVVENETGERKKKIRKFKESAWKCVYFLSAEILALSVTYNEPWFTKTKYFWEGPGNQSWPDLKYKLKLKSLYMYTGGFYVYSIFALIFWEMRRSDFWVSMGHHVVSSVLIILSYILRFGRVGSVVLALHDASDVFMEVGKMSKYRGAEALASCSFVIFVIVFVVLRLIYYPFWILWSTSYEVIQFMDKEKEGPVYYYIFNTLLFSLLVLHIYWWVLMFRMIIEQIKAGGTVSDDVRSDLLSLTNAPPTLYSDAHLSATAPSPPPLQLGYRTGIKEMDDVITDIPPPSRLLLEDLNNFTPPPPSLPSPFLVFSSADSKKSFSPSLLLIAMSSSSLHLLHHLSPKTLIGTLILPEIPYAGNSVEPSLRDKSCNIYALNGADKMIMIILVQFPVTSERANAVARLLIGEKIIPQRVLILDSIQSNNFRGRLSPDETIAFKLETSLERKHSEANDSLVKGLDYYPSGSVVDGLAAALLSRCQLKKIKGTLCVSWPDLGIPVLSLIKSLLVRNVLTGTKYTIDGDYEDEYLRLSRRKDRVDSDLYT
;
A
#
# COMPACT_ATOMS: atom_id res chain seq x y z
N MET A 1 20.31 -36.67 26.70
CA MET A 1 21.76 -36.88 26.89
C MET A 1 22.49 -37.14 25.58
N GLY A 2 22.02 -38.03 24.70
CA GLY A 2 22.75 -38.39 23.47
C GLY A 2 23.05 -37.28 22.45
N ILE A 3 22.19 -36.27 22.22
CA ILE A 3 22.47 -35.23 21.21
C ILE A 3 23.58 -34.26 21.66
N LEU A 4 23.58 -33.87 22.92
CA LEU A 4 24.61 -32.99 23.49
C LEU A 4 25.97 -33.70 23.59
N GLU A 5 25.97 -34.99 23.92
CA GLU A 5 27.20 -35.82 23.86
C GLU A 5 27.71 -35.96 22.43
N THR A 6 26.84 -36.22 21.45
CA THR A 6 27.21 -36.33 20.02
C THR A 6 27.74 -35.01 19.46
N VAL A 7 27.16 -33.88 19.85
CA VAL A 7 27.62 -32.53 19.48
C VAL A 7 28.96 -32.20 20.14
N SER A 8 29.19 -32.68 21.37
CA SER A 8 30.45 -32.48 22.10
C SER A 8 31.58 -33.40 21.60
N SER A 9 31.26 -34.56 21.05
CA SER A 9 32.22 -35.50 20.45
C SER A 9 32.60 -35.15 19.02
N MET A 10 31.93 -34.18 18.40
CA MET A 10 32.20 -33.76 17.02
C MET A 10 33.44 -32.85 16.99
N GLU A 11 34.46 -33.21 16.22
CA GLU A 11 35.69 -32.43 16.07
C GLU A 11 35.43 -31.17 15.22
N TRP A 12 34.89 -30.12 15.83
CA TRP A 12 34.52 -28.85 15.16
C TRP A 12 35.69 -28.15 14.46
N GLU A 13 36.91 -28.42 14.91
CA GLU A 13 38.17 -27.89 14.36
C GLU A 13 38.75 -28.75 13.22
N GLN A 14 38.16 -29.90 12.91
CA GLN A 14 38.66 -30.79 11.87
C GLN A 14 38.64 -30.11 10.50
N GLU A 15 39.79 -30.08 9.83
CA GLU A 15 39.96 -29.47 8.51
C GLU A 15 39.82 -30.52 7.38
N SER A 16 38.96 -30.22 6.42
CA SER A 16 38.81 -31.01 5.19
C SER A 16 38.56 -30.12 3.99
N TYR A 17 38.84 -30.62 2.78
CA TYR A 17 38.47 -29.89 1.57
C TYR A 17 36.94 -29.79 1.45
N PRO A 18 36.39 -28.65 1.00
CA PRO A 18 34.98 -28.58 0.64
C PRO A 18 34.69 -29.53 -0.53
N GLN A 19 33.62 -30.29 -0.40
CA GLN A 19 33.19 -31.28 -1.39
C GLN A 19 31.73 -31.01 -1.79
N TYR A 20 31.35 -31.38 -3.00
CA TYR A 20 29.95 -31.26 -3.45
C TYR A 20 28.98 -32.05 -2.55
N GLY A 21 29.45 -33.17 -1.96
CA GLY A 21 28.66 -33.96 -1.01
C GLY A 21 28.26 -33.21 0.27
N ASP A 22 29.00 -32.16 0.65
CA ASP A 22 28.67 -31.35 1.83
C ASP A 22 27.29 -30.67 1.68
N PHE A 23 26.85 -30.37 0.45
CA PHE A 23 25.54 -29.76 0.16
C PHE A 23 24.34 -30.69 0.43
N ILE A 24 24.54 -31.99 0.69
CA ILE A 24 23.46 -32.91 1.09
C ILE A 24 22.79 -32.45 2.40
N VAL A 25 23.51 -31.71 3.24
CA VAL A 25 22.97 -31.15 4.49
C VAL A 25 22.06 -29.94 4.24
N LEU A 26 22.20 -29.26 3.10
CA LEU A 26 21.48 -28.02 2.81
C LEU A 26 19.95 -28.21 2.75
N PRO A 27 19.39 -29.22 2.06
CA PRO A 27 17.97 -29.51 2.11
C PRO A 27 17.45 -29.79 3.53
N ILE A 28 18.25 -30.42 4.39
CA ILE A 28 17.86 -30.70 5.78
C ILE A 28 17.57 -29.38 6.51
N PHE A 29 18.46 -28.40 6.38
CA PHE A 29 18.22 -27.07 6.95
C PHE A 29 17.05 -26.34 6.27
N ALA A 30 16.90 -26.45 4.96
CA ALA A 30 15.79 -25.84 4.23
C ALA A 30 14.41 -26.34 4.69
N PHE A 31 14.28 -27.61 5.12
CA PHE A 31 13.07 -28.15 5.75
C PHE A 31 12.99 -27.88 7.26
N PHE A 32 14.12 -27.80 7.95
CA PHE A 32 14.18 -27.50 9.38
C PHE A 32 13.59 -26.12 9.70
N PHE A 33 13.98 -25.07 8.96
CA PHE A 33 13.50 -23.70 9.22
C PHE A 33 11.97 -23.53 9.18
N PRO A 34 11.22 -24.01 8.17
CA PRO A 34 9.77 -23.89 8.17
C PRO A 34 9.11 -24.66 9.33
N ILE A 35 9.67 -25.81 9.72
CA ILE A 35 9.16 -26.59 10.86
C ILE A 35 9.35 -25.80 12.15
N VAL A 36 10.55 -25.26 12.40
CA VAL A 36 10.83 -24.44 13.59
C VAL A 36 9.98 -23.18 13.59
N ARG A 37 9.83 -22.50 12.44
CA ARG A 37 8.95 -21.35 12.30
C ARG A 37 7.53 -21.69 12.70
N PHE A 38 6.98 -22.79 12.18
CA PHE A 38 5.62 -23.23 12.49
C PHE A 38 5.44 -23.50 13.98
N LEU A 39 6.39 -24.19 14.62
CA LEU A 39 6.35 -24.47 16.06
C LEU A 39 6.43 -23.18 16.90
N LEU A 40 7.38 -22.29 16.59
CA LEU A 40 7.51 -21.01 17.30
C LEU A 40 6.29 -20.13 17.08
N ASP A 41 5.74 -20.08 15.86
CA ASP A 41 4.54 -19.33 15.52
C ASP A 41 3.33 -19.77 16.36
N ARG A 42 3.17 -21.08 16.55
CA ARG A 42 2.03 -21.68 17.25
C ARG A 42 2.17 -21.60 18.77
N PHE A 43 3.35 -21.88 19.30
CA PHE A 43 3.55 -22.06 20.73
C PHE A 43 4.10 -20.82 21.44
N VAL A 44 4.86 -19.97 20.74
CA VAL A 44 5.61 -18.85 21.33
C VAL A 44 5.12 -17.51 20.79
N PHE A 45 5.30 -17.22 19.50
CA PHE A 45 5.10 -15.89 18.93
C PHE A 45 3.64 -15.44 18.99
N GLU A 46 2.67 -16.34 18.79
CA GLU A 46 1.25 -15.98 18.94
C GLU A 46 0.91 -15.60 20.39
N LYS A 47 1.35 -16.38 21.38
CA LYS A 47 1.09 -16.10 22.80
C LYS A 47 1.79 -14.82 23.26
N VAL A 48 3.07 -14.68 22.91
CA VAL A 48 3.88 -13.51 23.25
C VAL A 48 3.34 -12.27 22.56
N GLY A 49 3.05 -12.34 21.26
CA GLY A 49 2.50 -11.22 20.49
C GLY A 49 1.15 -10.75 21.04
N ARG A 50 0.23 -11.66 21.35
CA ARG A 50 -1.06 -11.30 21.97
C ARG A 50 -0.87 -10.61 23.32
N ARG A 51 -0.02 -11.18 24.19
CA ARG A 51 0.27 -10.63 25.52
C ARG A 51 0.94 -9.26 25.45
N LEU A 52 1.90 -9.07 24.54
CA LEU A 52 2.65 -7.82 24.42
C LEU A 52 1.83 -6.71 23.74
N ILE A 53 1.04 -7.03 22.72
CA ILE A 53 0.30 -6.03 21.93
C ILE A 53 -1.02 -5.62 22.62
N PHE A 54 -1.73 -6.55 23.27
CA PHE A 54 -3.07 -6.29 23.82
C PHE A 54 -3.15 -6.31 25.36
N GLY A 55 -2.06 -6.69 26.05
CA GLY A 55 -2.02 -6.75 27.51
C GLY A 55 -2.77 -7.96 28.11
N LYS A 56 -2.66 -8.13 29.44
CA LYS A 56 -3.23 -9.27 30.20
C LYS A 56 -4.76 -9.29 30.31
N GLY A 57 -5.48 -8.24 29.89
CA GLY A 57 -6.89 -8.01 30.25
C GLY A 57 -7.91 -8.02 29.11
N LYS A 58 -7.54 -8.41 27.90
CA LYS A 58 -8.47 -8.55 26.75
C LYS A 58 -8.34 -9.92 26.12
N GLU A 59 -8.50 -10.96 26.93
CA GLU A 59 -8.89 -12.25 26.38
C GLU A 59 -10.39 -12.22 26.08
N VAL A 60 -10.72 -12.58 24.85
CA VAL A 60 -12.07 -12.88 24.33
C VAL A 60 -13.01 -11.66 24.18
N VAL A 61 -12.93 -11.02 23.02
CA VAL A 61 -14.13 -10.56 22.31
C VAL A 61 -14.03 -11.08 20.89
N GLU A 62 -14.96 -11.96 20.52
CA GLU A 62 -15.06 -12.75 19.27
C GLU A 62 -15.11 -11.95 17.95
N ASN A 63 -14.81 -10.66 17.96
CA ASN A 63 -14.62 -9.86 16.75
C ASN A 63 -13.22 -9.25 16.73
N GLU A 64 -12.21 -10.10 16.46
CA GLU A 64 -10.90 -9.62 16.08
C GLU A 64 -11.01 -8.81 14.78
N THR A 65 -10.91 -7.49 14.88
CA THR A 65 -10.82 -6.61 13.71
C THR A 65 -9.64 -7.04 12.82
N GLY A 66 -9.82 -7.00 11.50
CA GLY A 66 -8.79 -7.43 10.53
C GLY A 66 -7.42 -6.78 10.77
N GLU A 67 -7.43 -5.52 11.23
CA GLU A 67 -6.24 -4.77 11.66
C GLU A 67 -5.45 -5.45 12.79
N ARG A 68 -6.12 -6.00 13.81
CA ARG A 68 -5.44 -6.71 14.90
C ARG A 68 -4.77 -8.00 14.42
N LYS A 69 -5.46 -8.76 13.57
CA LYS A 69 -4.89 -9.96 12.93
C LYS A 69 -3.68 -9.61 12.06
N LYS A 70 -3.76 -8.53 11.27
CA LYS A 70 -2.64 -8.00 10.45
C LYS A 70 -1.45 -7.63 11.34
N LYS A 71 -1.69 -6.93 12.46
CA LYS A 71 -0.64 -6.53 13.42
C LYS A 71 0.06 -7.72 14.07
N ILE A 72 -0.70 -8.73 14.53
CA ILE A 72 -0.13 -9.97 15.08
C ILE A 72 0.69 -10.71 14.03
N ARG A 73 0.18 -10.83 12.78
CA ARG A 73 0.91 -11.50 11.70
C ARG A 73 2.24 -10.82 11.42
N LYS A 74 2.26 -9.49 11.28
CA LYS A 74 3.50 -8.71 11.09
C LYS A 74 4.47 -8.88 12.26
N PHE A 75 3.97 -8.89 13.50
CA PHE A 75 4.80 -9.17 14.68
C PHE A 75 5.44 -10.57 14.63
N LYS A 76 4.66 -11.61 14.28
CA LYS A 76 5.16 -12.98 14.15
C LYS A 76 6.23 -13.11 13.07
N GLU A 77 6.00 -12.48 11.91
CA GLU A 77 6.99 -12.43 10.82
C GLU A 77 8.30 -11.78 11.27
N SER A 78 8.23 -10.64 11.97
CA SER A 78 9.42 -9.98 12.52
C SER A 78 10.10 -10.78 13.63
N ALA A 79 9.34 -11.44 14.51
CA ALA A 79 9.88 -12.28 15.56
C ALA A 79 10.65 -13.49 15.00
N TRP A 80 10.10 -14.14 13.98
CA TRP A 80 10.78 -15.22 13.27
C TRP A 80 12.11 -14.77 12.67
N LYS A 81 12.09 -13.65 11.94
CA LYS A 81 13.30 -13.07 11.34
C LYS A 81 14.33 -12.68 12.40
N CYS A 82 13.90 -12.09 13.51
CA CYS A 82 14.77 -11.75 14.63
C CYS A 82 15.46 -12.98 15.24
N VAL A 83 14.72 -14.08 15.46
CA VAL A 83 15.29 -15.32 16.00
C VAL A 83 16.32 -15.90 15.04
N TYR A 84 16.01 -15.93 13.74
CA TYR A 84 16.97 -16.37 12.75
C TYR A 84 18.23 -15.50 12.75
N PHE A 85 18.11 -14.18 12.55
CA PHE A 85 19.29 -13.30 12.45
C PHE A 85 20.15 -13.35 13.71
N LEU A 86 19.53 -13.40 14.90
CA LEU A 86 20.28 -13.53 16.15
C LEU A 86 21.04 -14.87 16.22
N SER A 87 20.39 -15.97 15.85
CA SER A 87 21.03 -17.29 15.86
C SER A 87 22.13 -17.41 14.80
N ALA A 88 21.94 -16.83 13.61
CA ALA A 88 22.90 -16.80 12.53
C ALA A 88 24.13 -15.95 12.92
N GLU A 89 23.90 -14.79 13.54
CA GLU A 89 24.96 -13.90 14.02
C GLU A 89 25.80 -14.58 15.12
N ILE A 90 25.16 -15.19 16.12
CA ILE A 90 25.87 -15.93 17.17
C ILE A 90 26.70 -17.06 16.56
N LEU A 91 26.14 -17.80 15.60
CA LEU A 91 26.85 -18.88 14.92
C LEU A 91 28.03 -18.36 14.10
N ALA A 92 27.83 -17.29 13.32
CA ALA A 92 28.87 -16.68 12.50
C ALA A 92 30.03 -16.19 13.36
N LEU A 93 29.75 -15.42 14.42
CA LEU A 93 30.77 -14.97 15.37
C LEU A 93 31.46 -16.14 16.08
N SER A 94 30.72 -17.16 16.53
CA SER A 94 31.33 -18.34 17.16
C SER A 94 32.29 -19.09 16.23
N VAL A 95 32.03 -19.07 14.91
CA VAL A 95 32.85 -19.73 13.90
C VAL A 95 34.06 -18.89 13.52
N THR A 96 33.92 -17.55 13.45
CA THR A 96 34.95 -16.67 12.90
C THR A 96 35.79 -15.95 13.94
N TYR A 97 35.24 -15.62 15.13
CA TYR A 97 35.87 -14.68 16.08
C TYR A 97 37.29 -15.09 16.50
N ASN A 98 37.52 -16.38 16.73
CA ASN A 98 38.82 -16.92 17.15
C ASN A 98 39.76 -17.25 15.96
N GLU A 99 39.35 -16.96 14.74
CA GLU A 99 40.13 -17.28 13.54
C GLU A 99 40.96 -16.07 13.09
N PRO A 100 42.18 -16.30 12.56
CA PRO A 100 43.12 -15.22 12.24
C PRO A 100 42.56 -14.25 11.17
N TRP A 101 41.71 -14.76 10.28
CA TRP A 101 41.10 -13.96 9.21
C TRP A 101 39.99 -13.03 9.67
N PHE A 102 39.52 -13.12 10.92
CA PHE A 102 38.54 -12.17 11.45
C PHE A 102 39.12 -10.77 11.64
N THR A 103 40.44 -10.67 11.89
CA THR A 103 41.12 -9.39 12.11
C THR A 103 41.98 -8.95 10.94
N LYS A 104 42.59 -9.89 10.20
CA LYS A 104 43.47 -9.58 9.07
C LYS A 104 42.98 -10.25 7.79
N THR A 105 42.64 -9.42 6.81
CA THR A 105 42.12 -9.81 5.49
C THR A 105 43.08 -10.69 4.70
N LYS A 106 44.40 -10.53 4.87
CA LYS A 106 45.42 -11.39 4.25
C LYS A 106 45.19 -12.88 4.50
N TYR A 107 44.69 -13.26 5.67
CA TYR A 107 44.43 -14.67 6.04
C TYR A 107 43.13 -15.22 5.44
N PHE A 108 42.38 -14.42 4.68
CA PHE A 108 41.36 -14.97 3.78
C PHE A 108 41.99 -15.87 2.71
N TRP A 109 43.18 -15.49 2.24
CA TRP A 109 43.87 -16.13 1.12
C TRP A 109 45.02 -17.03 1.60
N GLU A 110 45.63 -16.71 2.74
CA GLU A 110 46.71 -17.49 3.36
C GLU A 110 46.21 -18.33 4.54
N GLY A 111 46.53 -19.63 4.56
CA GLY A 111 46.24 -20.56 5.63
C GLY A 111 47.47 -20.96 6.44
N PRO A 112 47.28 -21.75 7.52
CA PRO A 112 48.41 -22.32 8.25
C PRO A 112 49.23 -23.28 7.39
N GLY A 113 50.55 -23.25 7.55
CA GLY A 113 51.50 -24.02 6.73
C GLY A 113 51.68 -23.42 5.33
N ASN A 114 51.94 -24.27 4.33
CA ASN A 114 52.05 -23.86 2.92
C ASN A 114 50.68 -23.81 2.20
N GLN A 115 49.57 -23.62 2.94
CA GLN A 115 48.24 -23.51 2.35
C GLN A 115 48.00 -22.07 1.87
N SER A 116 47.72 -21.89 0.58
CA SER A 116 47.23 -20.64 0.01
C SER A 116 46.05 -20.92 -0.91
N TRP A 117 45.19 -19.94 -1.13
CA TRP A 117 44.17 -20.05 -2.16
C TRP A 117 44.84 -20.37 -3.52
N PRO A 118 44.29 -21.30 -4.33
CA PRO A 118 42.99 -21.96 -4.20
C PRO A 118 42.95 -23.21 -3.29
N ASP A 119 44.04 -23.65 -2.67
CA ASP A 119 44.11 -24.92 -1.91
C ASP A 119 43.84 -24.82 -0.40
N LEU A 120 42.81 -24.04 -0.04
CA LEU A 120 42.37 -23.86 1.34
C LEU A 120 41.40 -24.96 1.80
N LYS A 121 41.64 -25.51 3.00
CA LYS A 121 40.72 -26.40 3.71
C LYS A 121 39.75 -25.65 4.59
N TYR A 122 38.60 -26.25 4.86
CA TYR A 122 37.58 -25.73 5.77
C TYR A 122 37.48 -26.56 7.03
N LYS A 123 37.38 -25.87 8.16
CA LYS A 123 36.99 -26.45 9.43
C LYS A 123 35.52 -26.86 9.39
N LEU A 124 35.16 -27.93 10.09
CA LEU A 124 33.78 -28.42 10.14
C LEU A 124 32.78 -27.36 10.62
N LYS A 125 33.18 -26.52 11.57
CA LYS A 125 32.38 -25.37 12.03
C LYS A 125 32.06 -24.36 10.93
N LEU A 126 33.00 -24.09 10.02
CA LEU A 126 32.80 -23.21 8.86
C LEU A 126 31.87 -23.86 7.83
N LYS A 127 32.04 -25.15 7.56
CA LYS A 127 31.10 -25.90 6.70
C LYS A 127 29.67 -25.84 7.25
N SER A 128 29.52 -26.03 8.56
CA SER A 128 28.23 -26.00 9.24
C SER A 128 27.55 -24.63 9.15
N LEU A 129 28.29 -23.53 9.32
CA LEU A 129 27.79 -22.17 9.09
C LEU A 129 27.20 -22.01 7.69
N TYR A 130 27.91 -22.48 6.67
CA TYR A 130 27.47 -22.41 5.28
C TYR A 130 26.21 -23.24 5.00
N MET A 131 26.10 -24.44 5.58
CA MET A 131 24.90 -25.26 5.41
C MET A 131 23.70 -24.64 6.13
N TYR A 132 23.92 -24.06 7.32
CA TYR A 132 22.90 -23.36 8.09
C TYR A 132 22.35 -22.15 7.33
N THR A 133 23.23 -21.23 6.90
CA THR A 133 22.82 -20.01 6.18
C THR A 133 22.30 -20.34 4.78
N GLY A 134 22.96 -21.24 4.05
CA GLY A 134 22.51 -21.68 2.73
C GLY A 134 21.11 -22.31 2.77
N GLY A 135 20.84 -23.18 3.75
CA GLY A 135 19.52 -23.77 3.96
C GLY A 135 18.45 -22.72 4.27
N PHE A 136 18.78 -21.70 5.09
CA PHE A 136 17.85 -20.60 5.36
C PHE A 136 17.58 -19.77 4.11
N TYR A 137 18.61 -19.44 3.32
CA TYR A 137 18.45 -18.63 2.13
C TYR A 137 17.57 -19.33 1.09
N VAL A 138 17.76 -20.63 0.87
CA VAL A 138 16.84 -21.44 0.04
C VAL A 138 15.42 -21.40 0.59
N TYR A 139 15.23 -21.67 1.88
CA TYR A 139 13.92 -21.55 2.53
C TYR A 139 13.30 -20.15 2.35
N SER A 140 14.10 -19.10 2.49
CA SER A 140 13.66 -17.71 2.45
C SER A 140 13.14 -17.30 1.06
N ILE A 141 13.74 -17.83 -0.01
CA ILE A 141 13.25 -17.61 -1.39
C ILE A 141 11.86 -18.23 -1.54
N PHE A 142 11.66 -19.48 -1.10
CA PHE A 142 10.35 -20.12 -1.11
C PHE A 142 9.34 -19.36 -0.23
N ALA A 143 9.75 -18.95 0.96
CA ALA A 143 8.91 -18.18 1.86
C ALA A 143 8.50 -16.84 1.24
N LEU A 144 9.41 -16.12 0.57
CA LEU A 144 9.11 -14.87 -0.11
C LEU A 144 8.08 -15.05 -1.24
N ILE A 145 8.20 -16.12 -2.05
CA ILE A 145 7.30 -16.36 -3.17
C ILE A 145 5.89 -16.76 -2.70
N PHE A 146 5.80 -17.64 -1.69
CA PHE A 146 4.55 -18.32 -1.35
C PHE A 146 3.92 -17.93 0.00
N TRP A 147 4.71 -17.43 0.95
CA TRP A 147 4.26 -17.26 2.35
C TRP A 147 4.26 -15.80 2.82
N GLU A 148 5.28 -15.02 2.47
CA GLU A 148 5.38 -13.63 2.88
C GLU A 148 4.46 -12.74 2.03
N MET A 149 3.85 -11.74 2.67
CA MET A 149 3.05 -10.77 1.93
C MET A 149 3.93 -10.01 0.95
N ARG A 150 3.54 -10.00 -0.32
CA ARG A 150 4.23 -9.27 -1.39
C ARG A 150 4.28 -7.78 -1.03
N ARG A 151 5.49 -7.33 -0.72
CA ARG A 151 5.87 -5.95 -0.38
C ARG A 151 6.31 -5.18 -1.63
N SER A 152 6.37 -3.86 -1.54
CA SER A 152 6.63 -2.99 -2.69
C SER A 152 8.08 -3.05 -3.19
N ASP A 153 9.03 -3.37 -2.32
CA ASP A 153 10.43 -3.67 -2.62
C ASP A 153 10.68 -5.19 -2.80
N PHE A 154 9.62 -5.96 -3.06
CA PHE A 154 9.70 -7.42 -3.22
C PHE A 154 10.77 -7.82 -4.24
N TRP A 155 10.84 -7.15 -5.39
CA TRP A 155 11.81 -7.49 -6.43
C TRP A 155 13.25 -7.19 -6.03
N VAL A 156 13.48 -6.08 -5.33
CA VAL A 156 14.81 -5.71 -4.81
C VAL A 156 15.25 -6.70 -3.73
N SER A 157 14.35 -7.04 -2.81
CA SER A 157 14.60 -8.06 -1.79
C SER A 157 14.82 -9.45 -2.41
N MET A 158 14.01 -9.85 -3.39
CA MET A 158 14.18 -11.12 -4.10
C MET A 158 15.53 -11.18 -4.82
N GLY A 159 15.90 -10.10 -5.51
CA GLY A 159 17.21 -9.97 -6.15
C GLY A 159 18.36 -10.14 -5.15
N HIS A 160 18.27 -9.52 -3.97
CA HIS A 160 19.21 -9.73 -2.88
C HIS A 160 19.32 -11.21 -2.46
N HIS A 161 18.19 -11.88 -2.21
CA HIS A 161 18.20 -13.29 -1.80
C HIS A 161 18.80 -14.21 -2.87
N VAL A 162 18.53 -13.94 -4.16
CA VAL A 162 19.15 -14.68 -5.26
C VAL A 162 20.65 -14.43 -5.31
N VAL A 163 21.10 -13.17 -5.30
CA VAL A 163 22.52 -12.81 -5.32
C VAL A 163 23.26 -13.42 -4.12
N SER A 164 22.71 -13.31 -2.91
CA SER A 164 23.29 -13.88 -1.70
C SER A 164 23.34 -15.41 -1.74
N SER A 165 22.30 -16.08 -2.26
CA SER A 165 22.30 -17.55 -2.41
C SER A 165 23.38 -18.02 -3.38
N VAL A 166 23.51 -17.32 -4.52
CA VAL A 166 24.57 -17.60 -5.49
C VAL A 166 25.95 -17.34 -4.88
N LEU A 167 26.12 -16.26 -4.13
CA LEU A 167 27.37 -15.95 -3.43
C LEU A 167 27.73 -17.02 -2.41
N ILE A 168 26.79 -17.52 -1.60
CA ILE A 168 27.02 -18.59 -0.62
C ILE A 168 27.48 -19.87 -1.31
N ILE A 169 26.84 -20.26 -2.41
CA ILE A 169 27.21 -21.49 -3.15
C ILE A 169 28.56 -21.31 -3.85
N LEU A 170 28.75 -20.20 -4.56
CA LEU A 170 30.00 -19.93 -5.30
C LEU A 170 31.17 -19.74 -4.34
N SER A 171 31.02 -19.03 -3.21
CA SER A 171 32.12 -18.87 -2.26
C SER A 171 32.52 -20.19 -1.61
N TYR A 172 31.58 -21.13 -1.46
CA TYR A 172 31.90 -22.48 -0.97
C TYR A 172 32.71 -23.28 -1.98
N ILE A 173 32.26 -23.33 -3.24
CA ILE A 173 32.89 -24.12 -4.31
C ILE A 173 34.24 -23.52 -4.73
N LEU A 174 34.33 -22.19 -4.84
CA LEU A 174 35.56 -21.45 -5.21
C LEU A 174 36.53 -21.26 -4.04
N ARG A 175 36.23 -21.87 -2.90
CA ARG A 175 37.06 -21.86 -1.69
C ARG A 175 37.23 -20.48 -1.01
N PHE A 176 36.31 -19.54 -1.24
CA PHE A 176 36.21 -18.21 -0.60
C PHE A 176 35.45 -18.19 0.75
N GLY A 177 35.19 -19.36 1.33
CA GLY A 177 34.58 -19.65 2.62
C GLY A 177 34.93 -18.68 3.75
N ARG A 178 36.23 -18.41 3.96
CA ARG A 178 36.72 -17.51 5.02
C ARG A 178 36.20 -16.09 4.83
N VAL A 179 36.35 -15.52 3.63
CA VAL A 179 35.76 -14.22 3.28
C VAL A 179 34.26 -14.24 3.51
N GLY A 180 33.57 -15.25 2.95
CA GLY A 180 32.12 -15.30 3.03
C GLY A 180 31.60 -15.48 4.46
N SER A 181 32.36 -16.08 5.37
CA SER A 181 31.99 -16.16 6.80
C SER A 181 31.96 -14.78 7.48
N VAL A 182 32.92 -13.91 7.14
CA VAL A 182 32.94 -12.52 7.62
C VAL A 182 31.84 -11.71 6.94
N VAL A 183 31.60 -11.93 5.63
CA VAL A 183 30.46 -11.31 4.92
C VAL A 183 29.15 -11.65 5.62
N LEU A 184 28.89 -12.92 5.94
CA LEU A 184 27.67 -13.33 6.64
C LEU A 184 27.50 -12.60 7.99
N ALA A 185 28.54 -12.55 8.82
CA ALA A 185 28.52 -11.84 10.11
C ALA A 185 28.25 -10.33 9.96
N LEU A 186 28.88 -9.67 9.00
CA LEU A 186 28.68 -8.22 8.79
C LEU A 186 27.25 -7.88 8.39
N HIS A 187 26.58 -8.78 7.66
CA HIS A 187 25.24 -8.51 7.13
C HIS A 187 24.16 -8.80 8.18
N ASP A 188 24.21 -9.93 8.88
CA ASP A 188 23.10 -10.35 9.75
C ASP A 188 23.01 -9.51 11.04
N ALA A 189 24.13 -8.98 11.56
CA ALA A 189 24.20 -8.19 12.79
C ALA A 189 23.21 -7.00 12.84
N SER A 190 23.15 -6.19 11.78
CA SER A 190 22.28 -5.00 11.76
C SER A 190 20.79 -5.38 11.73
N ASP A 191 20.44 -6.50 11.10
CA ASP A 191 19.04 -6.88 10.87
C ASP A 191 18.35 -7.34 12.16
N VAL A 192 19.11 -7.81 13.16
CA VAL A 192 18.60 -8.07 14.52
C VAL A 192 17.94 -6.82 15.09
N PHE A 193 18.62 -5.67 15.06
CA PHE A 193 18.10 -4.41 15.59
C PHE A 193 16.89 -3.90 14.80
N MET A 194 16.88 -4.10 13.48
CA MET A 194 15.75 -3.75 12.62
C MET A 194 14.48 -4.52 13.04
N GLU A 195 14.58 -5.84 13.23
CA GLU A 195 13.43 -6.66 13.58
C GLU A 195 12.96 -6.41 15.03
N VAL A 196 13.88 -6.12 15.96
CA VAL A 196 13.53 -5.65 17.32
C VAL A 196 12.76 -4.32 17.26
N GLY A 197 13.19 -3.38 16.40
CA GLY A 197 12.49 -2.12 16.18
C GLY A 197 11.06 -2.31 15.69
N LYS A 198 10.85 -3.16 14.67
CA LYS A 198 9.52 -3.50 14.14
C LYS A 198 8.63 -4.15 15.20
N MET A 199 9.14 -5.15 15.92
CA MET A 199 8.40 -5.79 17.01
C MET A 199 7.98 -4.80 18.10
N SER A 200 8.89 -3.90 18.48
CA SER A 200 8.65 -2.85 19.48
C SER A 200 7.58 -1.88 19.00
N LYS A 201 7.58 -1.54 17.71
CA LYS A 201 6.56 -0.68 17.12
C LYS A 201 5.18 -1.35 17.08
N TYR A 202 5.11 -2.63 16.73
CA TYR A 202 3.84 -3.38 16.78
C TYR A 202 3.31 -3.52 18.21
N ARG A 203 4.19 -3.58 19.21
CA ARG A 203 3.82 -3.51 20.63
C ARG A 203 3.31 -2.12 21.06
N GLY A 204 3.66 -1.05 20.36
CA GLY A 204 3.39 0.33 20.77
C GLY A 204 4.44 0.93 21.71
N ALA A 205 5.62 0.30 21.82
CA ALA A 205 6.74 0.81 22.60
C ALA A 205 7.60 1.76 21.75
N GLU A 206 7.15 3.00 21.59
CA GLU A 206 7.74 3.96 20.64
C GLU A 206 9.19 4.32 20.96
N ALA A 207 9.52 4.56 22.23
CA ALA A 207 10.89 4.84 22.66
C ALA A 207 11.86 3.71 22.30
N LEU A 208 11.43 2.45 22.51
CA LEU A 208 12.24 1.28 22.17
C LEU A 208 12.36 1.12 20.66
N ALA A 209 11.28 1.35 19.90
CA ALA A 209 11.30 1.30 18.44
C ALA A 209 12.27 2.35 17.85
N SER A 210 12.23 3.59 18.34
CA SER A 210 13.13 4.66 17.91
C SER A 210 14.58 4.39 18.30
N CYS A 211 14.82 3.92 19.54
CA CYS A 211 16.17 3.55 19.98
C CYS A 211 16.75 2.40 19.12
N SER A 212 15.99 1.33 18.90
CA SER A 212 16.42 0.22 18.03
C SER A 212 16.64 0.66 16.59
N PHE A 213 15.84 1.60 16.07
CA PHE A 213 16.04 2.15 14.74
C PHE A 213 17.35 2.93 14.61
N VAL A 214 17.68 3.79 15.58
CA VAL A 214 18.96 4.53 15.58
C VAL A 214 20.15 3.58 15.65
N ILE A 215 20.10 2.58 16.54
CA ILE A 215 21.17 1.56 16.63
C ILE A 215 21.30 0.79 15.33
N PHE A 216 20.18 0.36 14.73
CA PHE A 216 20.15 -0.31 13.45
C PHE A 216 20.88 0.51 12.36
N VAL A 217 20.58 1.80 12.24
CA VAL A 217 21.21 2.67 11.23
C VAL A 217 22.72 2.78 11.47
N ILE A 218 23.15 3.02 12.71
CA ILE A 218 24.58 3.13 13.05
C ILE A 218 25.31 1.83 12.68
N VAL A 219 24.78 0.69 13.11
CA VAL A 219 25.37 -0.63 12.84
C VAL A 219 25.37 -0.92 11.33
N PHE A 220 24.29 -0.59 10.62
CA PHE A 220 24.21 -0.75 9.17
C PHE A 220 25.31 0.03 8.44
N VAL A 221 25.49 1.31 8.77
CA VAL A 221 26.51 2.16 8.14
C VAL A 221 27.90 1.62 8.42
N VAL A 222 28.21 1.32 9.69
CA VAL A 222 29.54 0.84 10.09
C VAL A 222 29.86 -0.50 9.42
N LEU A 223 28.94 -1.46 9.43
CA LEU A 223 29.24 -2.80 8.92
C LEU A 223 29.14 -2.89 7.39
N ARG A 224 28.06 -2.36 6.79
CA ARG A 224 27.76 -2.56 5.36
C ARG A 224 28.28 -1.46 4.43
N LEU A 225 28.46 -0.23 4.92
CA LEU A 225 28.95 0.89 4.10
C LEU A 225 30.40 1.29 4.38
N ILE A 226 30.93 0.89 5.54
CA ILE A 226 32.33 1.14 5.90
C ILE A 226 33.11 -0.18 5.88
N TYR A 227 32.85 -1.11 6.79
CA TYR A 227 33.69 -2.30 6.90
C TYR A 227 33.66 -3.19 5.64
N TYR A 228 32.47 -3.44 5.10
CA TYR A 228 32.30 -4.27 3.91
C TYR A 228 33.07 -3.75 2.67
N PRO A 229 32.91 -2.50 2.19
CA PRO A 229 33.64 -2.05 1.00
C PRO A 229 35.14 -1.84 1.24
N PHE A 230 35.54 -1.30 2.40
CA PHE A 230 36.95 -0.92 2.60
C PHE A 230 37.85 -2.11 2.97
N TRP A 231 37.33 -3.17 3.58
CA TRP A 231 38.12 -4.35 3.93
C TRP A 231 37.78 -5.56 3.07
N ILE A 232 36.50 -5.89 2.92
CA ILE A 232 36.11 -7.12 2.20
C ILE A 232 36.27 -6.95 0.69
N LEU A 233 35.64 -5.93 0.09
CA LEU A 233 35.76 -5.71 -1.35
C LEU A 233 37.19 -5.37 -1.74
N TRP A 234 37.91 -4.63 -0.90
CA TRP A 234 39.34 -4.40 -1.10
C TRP A 234 40.12 -5.71 -1.16
N SER A 235 39.93 -6.61 -0.20
CA SER A 235 40.64 -7.89 -0.16
C SER A 235 40.29 -8.79 -1.35
N THR A 236 38.99 -8.89 -1.70
CA THR A 236 38.54 -9.73 -2.83
C THR A 236 38.86 -9.13 -4.18
N SER A 237 39.15 -7.83 -4.28
CA SER A 237 39.51 -7.18 -5.55
C SER A 237 41.03 -7.03 -5.73
N TYR A 238 41.78 -6.76 -4.65
CA TYR A 238 43.21 -6.43 -4.75
C TYR A 238 44.12 -7.49 -4.14
N GLU A 239 43.84 -7.95 -2.91
CA GLU A 239 44.72 -8.93 -2.25
C GLU A 239 44.69 -10.28 -2.96
N VAL A 240 43.51 -10.76 -3.39
CA VAL A 240 43.39 -12.05 -4.09
C VAL A 240 44.20 -12.13 -5.39
N ILE A 241 44.41 -11.01 -6.09
CA ILE A 241 45.16 -10.96 -7.35
C ILE A 241 46.62 -11.41 -7.13
N GLN A 242 47.17 -11.17 -5.93
CA GLN A 242 48.53 -11.58 -5.59
C GLN A 242 48.67 -13.11 -5.45
N PHE A 243 47.56 -13.80 -5.19
CA PHE A 243 47.50 -15.26 -5.02
C PHE A 243 46.96 -15.98 -6.25
N MET A 244 46.53 -15.23 -7.29
CA MET A 244 45.93 -15.79 -8.48
C MET A 244 46.98 -16.11 -9.54
N ASP A 245 47.01 -17.37 -9.95
CA ASP A 245 47.76 -17.83 -11.12
C ASP A 245 47.04 -17.36 -12.40
N LYS A 246 47.68 -16.45 -13.15
CA LYS A 246 47.06 -15.76 -14.31
C LYS A 246 46.85 -16.66 -15.52
N GLU A 247 47.39 -17.88 -15.52
CA GLU A 247 47.37 -18.79 -16.68
C GLU A 247 46.20 -19.80 -16.66
N LYS A 248 45.34 -19.80 -15.63
CA LYS A 248 44.20 -20.74 -15.48
C LYS A 248 42.84 -20.06 -15.59
N GLU A 249 41.74 -20.81 -15.52
CA GLU A 249 40.35 -20.29 -15.51
C GLU A 249 40.00 -19.37 -14.31
N GLY A 250 40.94 -19.12 -13.40
CA GLY A 250 40.77 -18.27 -12.21
C GLY A 250 40.22 -16.84 -12.44
N PRO A 251 40.59 -16.12 -13.53
CA PRO A 251 40.12 -14.75 -13.77
C PRO A 251 38.60 -14.65 -13.95
N VAL A 252 37.97 -15.62 -14.62
CA VAL A 252 36.51 -15.57 -14.88
C VAL A 252 35.72 -15.67 -13.57
N TYR A 253 36.07 -16.64 -12.72
CA TYR A 253 35.42 -16.83 -11.42
C TYR A 253 35.65 -15.65 -10.47
N TYR A 254 36.83 -15.03 -10.53
CA TYR A 254 37.14 -13.80 -9.80
C TYR A 254 36.22 -12.64 -10.20
N TYR A 255 36.02 -12.40 -11.50
CA TYR A 255 35.16 -11.32 -11.96
C TYR A 255 33.71 -11.57 -11.57
N ILE A 256 33.19 -12.78 -11.77
CA ILE A 256 31.82 -13.15 -11.39
C ILE A 256 31.59 -12.91 -9.89
N PHE A 257 32.50 -13.42 -9.05
CA PHE A 257 32.35 -13.29 -7.60
C PHE A 257 32.39 -11.84 -7.13
N ASN A 258 33.35 -11.04 -7.63
CA ASN A 258 33.41 -9.62 -7.29
C ASN A 258 32.21 -8.83 -7.83
N THR A 259 31.74 -9.08 -9.05
CA THR A 259 30.52 -8.43 -9.57
C THR A 259 29.33 -8.69 -8.67
N LEU A 260 29.16 -9.92 -8.17
CA LEU A 260 28.10 -10.25 -7.22
C LEU A 260 28.27 -9.51 -5.88
N LEU A 261 29.49 -9.43 -5.34
CA LEU A 261 29.76 -8.66 -4.11
C LEU A 261 29.54 -7.15 -4.28
N PHE A 262 29.91 -6.57 -5.43
CA PHE A 262 29.62 -5.18 -5.75
C PHE A 262 28.12 -4.94 -5.94
N SER A 263 27.39 -5.89 -6.51
CA SER A 263 25.93 -5.80 -6.62
C SER A 263 25.26 -5.76 -5.24
N LEU A 264 25.78 -6.50 -4.24
CA LEU A 264 25.33 -6.37 -2.85
C LEU A 264 25.61 -4.96 -2.30
N LEU A 265 26.76 -4.36 -2.58
CA LEU A 265 27.06 -2.99 -2.16
C LEU A 265 26.04 -1.99 -2.74
N VAL A 266 25.70 -2.12 -4.02
CA VAL A 266 24.68 -1.27 -4.67
C VAL A 266 23.34 -1.38 -3.93
N LEU A 267 22.94 -2.59 -3.54
CA LEU A 267 21.73 -2.80 -2.74
C LEU A 267 21.83 -2.15 -1.35
N HIS A 268 22.99 -2.21 -0.69
CA HIS A 268 23.21 -1.52 0.58
C HIS A 268 23.12 -0.01 0.46
N ILE A 269 23.70 0.58 -0.59
CA ILE A 269 23.59 2.01 -0.88
C ILE A 269 22.13 2.38 -1.13
N TYR A 270 21.40 1.56 -1.90
CA TYR A 270 19.96 1.75 -2.10
C TYR A 270 19.20 1.80 -0.77
N TRP A 271 19.38 0.83 0.12
CA TRP A 271 18.72 0.84 1.42
C TRP A 271 19.18 1.98 2.34
N TRP A 272 20.46 2.37 2.26
CA TRP A 272 20.98 3.54 2.95
C TRP A 272 20.25 4.82 2.58
N VAL A 273 20.06 5.07 1.28
CA VAL A 273 19.31 6.24 0.79
C VAL A 273 17.90 6.26 1.38
N LEU A 274 17.24 5.11 1.46
CA LEU A 274 15.89 4.99 2.04
C LEU A 274 15.88 5.30 3.55
N MET A 275 16.85 4.78 4.31
CA MET A 275 16.96 5.06 5.74
C MET A 275 17.29 6.53 6.00
N PHE A 276 18.20 7.11 5.22
CA PHE A 276 18.59 8.50 5.33
C PHE A 276 17.42 9.45 5.04
N ARG A 277 16.62 9.14 4.00
CA ARG A 277 15.38 9.87 3.71
C ARG A 277 14.43 9.84 4.92
N MET A 278 14.24 8.68 5.53
CA MET A 278 13.37 8.56 6.70
C MET A 278 13.89 9.37 7.91
N ILE A 279 15.21 9.40 8.12
CA ILE A 279 15.82 10.22 9.17
C ILE A 279 15.57 11.71 8.91
N ILE A 280 15.75 12.17 7.67
CA ILE A 280 15.45 13.56 7.30
C ILE A 280 13.98 13.88 7.56
N GLU A 281 13.07 12.99 7.19
CA GLU A 281 11.63 13.17 7.43
C GLU A 281 11.33 13.26 8.94
N GLN A 282 11.95 12.42 9.77
CA GLN A 282 11.81 12.47 11.24
C GLN A 282 12.39 13.76 11.85
N ILE A 283 13.50 14.27 11.33
CA ILE A 283 14.11 15.54 11.78
C ILE A 283 13.27 16.74 11.34
N LYS A 284 12.78 16.73 10.09
CA LYS A 284 11.88 17.78 9.55
C LYS A 284 10.56 17.85 10.31
N ALA A 285 10.08 16.72 10.81
CA ALA A 285 8.94 16.65 11.72
C ALA A 285 9.25 17.20 13.14
N GLY A 286 10.44 17.77 13.40
CA GLY A 286 10.70 18.63 14.57
C GLY A 286 10.70 17.94 15.93
N GLY A 287 10.76 16.60 16.01
CA GLY A 287 10.76 15.87 17.30
C GLY A 287 9.44 15.97 18.10
N THR A 288 8.53 16.88 17.73
CA THR A 288 7.11 16.87 18.07
C THR A 288 6.35 16.34 16.88
N VAL A 289 5.69 15.20 17.06
CA VAL A 289 4.74 14.76 16.05
C VAL A 289 3.61 15.79 15.98
N SER A 290 3.61 16.53 14.88
CA SER A 290 2.52 17.39 14.45
C SER A 290 2.19 17.04 13.01
N ASP A 291 0.88 16.96 12.78
CA ASP A 291 0.21 16.66 11.53
C ASP A 291 0.56 17.64 10.40
N ASP A 292 0.30 17.17 9.18
CA ASP A 292 0.19 17.92 7.93
C ASP A 292 1.45 18.56 7.33
N VAL A 293 2.08 17.81 6.41
CA VAL A 293 2.69 18.38 5.20
C VAL A 293 2.37 17.49 4.00
N ARG A 294 1.08 17.33 3.68
CA ARG A 294 0.63 16.96 2.32
C ARG A 294 -0.09 18.10 1.62
N SER A 295 -0.32 19.21 2.32
CA SER A 295 -1.01 20.42 1.83
C SER A 295 -0.12 21.40 1.07
N ASP A 296 1.22 21.37 1.23
CA ASP A 296 2.09 22.36 0.56
C ASP A 296 2.65 21.91 -0.79
N LEU A 297 2.65 20.61 -1.09
CA LEU A 297 3.09 20.12 -2.42
C LEU A 297 1.94 20.06 -3.44
N LEU A 298 0.69 20.00 -2.96
CA LEU A 298 -0.52 20.07 -3.79
C LEU A 298 -1.06 21.49 -3.97
N SER A 299 -0.61 22.46 -3.16
CA SER A 299 -0.93 23.89 -3.34
C SER A 299 0.06 24.60 -4.27
N LEU A 300 1.29 24.10 -4.41
CA LEU A 300 2.29 24.64 -5.36
C LEU A 300 2.16 24.09 -6.79
N THR A 301 1.32 23.08 -7.02
CA THR A 301 1.05 22.52 -8.36
C THR A 301 -0.32 22.87 -8.93
N ASN A 302 -1.24 23.45 -8.14
CA ASN A 302 -2.62 23.74 -8.58
C ASN A 302 -3.14 25.12 -8.13
N ALA A 303 -2.30 26.15 -8.11
CA ALA A 303 -2.79 27.53 -8.03
C ALA A 303 -3.08 28.05 -9.44
N PRO A 304 -4.31 28.45 -9.79
CA PRO A 304 -4.53 29.21 -11.01
C PRO A 304 -3.81 30.56 -10.88
N PRO A 305 -3.22 31.11 -11.95
CA PRO A 305 -2.61 32.43 -11.89
C PRO A 305 -3.71 33.46 -11.56
N THR A 306 -3.67 34.00 -10.35
CA THR A 306 -4.47 35.16 -9.99
C THR A 306 -3.99 36.36 -10.80
N LEU A 307 -4.89 36.90 -11.62
CA LEU A 307 -4.75 38.19 -12.30
C LEU A 307 -4.25 39.25 -11.33
N TYR A 308 -3.06 39.79 -11.60
CA TYR A 308 -2.74 41.16 -11.23
C TYR A 308 -3.07 42.06 -12.43
N SER A 309 -4.03 42.94 -12.21
CA SER A 309 -4.39 44.05 -13.09
C SER A 309 -3.21 45.02 -13.20
N ASP A 310 -2.79 45.24 -14.44
CA ASP A 310 -2.20 46.44 -15.07
C ASP A 310 -1.60 47.53 -14.16
N ALA A 311 -0.31 47.82 -14.39
CA ALA A 311 0.11 49.16 -14.82
C ALA A 311 1.51 49.16 -15.48
N HIS A 312 1.59 49.89 -16.59
CA HIS A 312 2.77 50.44 -17.29
C HIS A 312 3.38 49.69 -18.49
N LEU A 313 2.84 50.08 -19.65
CA LEU A 313 3.43 50.13 -20.99
C LEU A 313 4.82 50.77 -21.02
N SER A 314 5.76 50.21 -21.80
CA SER A 314 6.37 50.93 -22.94
C SER A 314 7.27 50.04 -23.82
N ALA A 315 7.04 50.17 -25.13
CA ALA A 315 8.01 50.15 -26.23
C ALA A 315 8.39 48.83 -26.96
N THR A 316 7.82 48.71 -28.17
CA THR A 316 8.46 48.47 -29.50
C THR A 316 9.22 47.16 -29.73
N ALA A 317 8.77 46.21 -30.57
CA ALA A 317 8.64 46.16 -32.05
C ALA A 317 9.52 44.98 -32.59
N PRO A 318 9.52 44.63 -33.89
CA PRO A 318 8.52 43.83 -34.61
C PRO A 318 9.08 42.48 -35.18
N SER A 319 8.17 41.60 -35.62
CA SER A 319 8.40 40.39 -36.45
C SER A 319 9.01 40.70 -37.83
N PRO A 320 9.73 39.78 -38.53
CA PRO A 320 9.10 38.84 -39.51
C PRO A 320 9.95 37.52 -39.75
N PRO A 321 9.84 36.77 -40.87
CA PRO A 321 8.80 35.84 -41.35
C PRO A 321 9.36 34.38 -41.59
N PRO A 322 8.62 33.43 -42.23
CA PRO A 322 8.88 31.97 -42.17
C PRO A 322 9.62 31.37 -43.40
N LEU A 323 9.80 30.03 -43.39
CA LEU A 323 10.41 29.06 -44.36
C LEU A 323 11.76 28.52 -43.83
N GLN A 324 12.18 27.25 -43.95
CA GLN A 324 11.73 26.09 -44.71
C GLN A 324 12.39 24.80 -44.16
N LEU A 325 11.67 23.68 -44.30
CA LEU A 325 12.11 22.31 -44.61
C LEU A 325 13.60 21.92 -44.43
N GLY A 326 13.88 20.97 -43.53
CA GLY A 326 15.15 20.27 -43.44
C GLY A 326 14.98 18.84 -42.92
N TYR A 327 15.07 17.86 -43.83
CA TYR A 327 15.13 16.43 -43.54
C TYR A 327 16.51 16.06 -42.94
N ARG A 328 16.56 15.32 -41.82
CA ARG A 328 17.61 14.32 -41.56
C ARG A 328 17.23 13.31 -40.47
N THR A 329 16.96 12.09 -40.93
CA THR A 329 17.37 10.78 -40.39
C THR A 329 17.54 10.57 -38.88
N GLY A 330 16.66 9.70 -38.36
CA GLY A 330 17.09 8.46 -37.67
C GLY A 330 17.48 8.58 -36.21
N ILE A 331 16.56 8.18 -35.32
CA ILE A 331 16.73 7.18 -34.25
C ILE A 331 15.31 6.84 -33.77
N LYS A 332 15.04 5.55 -33.65
CA LYS A 332 13.79 4.99 -33.12
C LYS A 332 13.91 5.05 -31.59
N GLU A 333 13.44 6.14 -30.98
CA GLU A 333 13.25 6.17 -29.53
C GLU A 333 12.09 5.24 -29.17
N MET A 334 12.41 4.27 -28.31
CA MET A 334 11.46 3.42 -27.63
C MET A 334 10.93 4.27 -26.47
N ASP A 335 9.65 4.62 -26.51
CA ASP A 335 8.96 5.25 -25.40
C ASP A 335 8.90 4.27 -24.22
N ASP A 336 9.97 4.24 -23.42
CA ASP A 336 9.94 3.69 -22.08
C ASP A 336 9.10 4.65 -21.24
N VAL A 337 7.91 4.16 -20.87
CA VAL A 337 7.02 4.74 -19.89
C VAL A 337 7.80 4.91 -18.58
N ILE A 338 8.41 6.08 -18.41
CA ILE A 338 8.91 6.58 -17.14
C ILE A 338 7.67 6.79 -16.27
N THR A 339 7.31 5.78 -15.50
CA THR A 339 6.44 5.97 -14.36
C THR A 339 7.20 6.84 -13.36
N ASP A 340 6.83 8.11 -13.25
CA ASP A 340 7.25 9.08 -12.21
C ASP A 340 6.74 8.69 -10.80
N ILE A 341 6.82 7.41 -10.45
CA ILE A 341 6.51 6.91 -9.13
C ILE A 341 7.84 6.50 -8.51
N PRO A 342 8.29 7.17 -7.42
CA PRO A 342 9.57 6.85 -6.80
C PRO A 342 9.58 5.38 -6.34
N PRO A 343 10.72 4.67 -6.48
CA PRO A 343 10.80 3.27 -6.09
C PRO A 343 10.62 3.17 -4.55
N PRO A 344 9.69 2.33 -4.08
CA PRO A 344 9.27 2.33 -2.68
C PRO A 344 10.24 1.56 -1.80
N SER A 345 10.44 2.12 -0.61
CA SER A 345 11.33 1.68 0.46
C SER A 345 11.12 0.25 0.94
N ARG A 346 12.16 -0.31 1.59
CA ARG A 346 12.14 -1.51 2.45
C ARG A 346 11.25 -1.37 3.70
N LEU A 347 10.48 -0.29 3.78
CA LEU A 347 9.44 0.00 4.75
C LEU A 347 8.27 0.53 3.90
N LEU A 348 7.11 -0.13 3.92
CA LEU A 348 5.91 0.37 3.23
C LEU A 348 5.56 1.77 3.74
N LEU A 349 4.89 2.60 2.95
CA LEU A 349 4.22 3.82 3.47
C LEU A 349 3.29 3.45 4.66
N GLU A 350 2.68 2.27 4.64
CA GLU A 350 1.89 1.71 5.76
C GLU A 350 2.74 1.30 6.98
N ASP A 351 4.02 0.96 6.77
CA ASP A 351 4.97 0.68 7.85
C ASP A 351 5.60 1.98 8.37
N LEU A 352 5.83 2.98 7.51
CA LEU A 352 6.17 4.36 7.86
C LEU A 352 5.02 5.05 8.63
N ASN A 353 3.78 4.83 8.21
CA ASN A 353 2.57 5.32 8.90
C ASN A 353 2.36 4.70 10.28
N ASN A 354 3.08 3.62 10.61
CA ASN A 354 3.15 3.20 12.00
C ASN A 354 4.02 4.17 12.79
N PHE A 355 5.15 4.65 12.25
CA PHE A 355 6.12 5.52 12.92
C PHE A 355 5.63 6.96 13.11
N THR A 356 4.69 7.42 12.29
CA THR A 356 3.83 8.56 12.60
C THR A 356 2.74 8.13 13.58
N PRO A 357 2.48 8.88 14.66
CA PRO A 357 1.25 8.80 15.44
C PRO A 357 0.04 8.76 14.53
N PRO A 358 -1.00 8.00 14.91
CA PRO A 358 -2.22 7.97 14.13
C PRO A 358 -2.70 9.41 13.98
N PRO A 359 -3.09 9.83 12.75
CA PRO A 359 -3.70 11.15 12.58
C PRO A 359 -4.85 11.26 13.59
N PRO A 360 -5.07 12.46 14.17
CA PRO A 360 -6.13 12.67 15.14
C PRO A 360 -7.42 12.10 14.57
N SER A 361 -8.14 11.33 15.38
CA SER A 361 -9.36 10.67 14.93
C SER A 361 -10.28 11.72 14.34
N LEU A 362 -10.52 11.63 13.03
CA LEU A 362 -11.38 12.58 12.34
C LEU A 362 -12.71 12.64 13.09
N PRO A 363 -13.21 13.84 13.41
CA PRO A 363 -14.46 13.98 14.15
C PRO A 363 -15.57 13.21 13.42
N SER A 364 -16.43 12.54 14.18
CA SER A 364 -17.45 11.68 13.58
C SER A 364 -18.46 12.53 12.82
N PRO A 365 -18.92 12.09 11.62
CA PRO A 365 -20.01 12.75 10.96
C PRO A 365 -21.28 12.65 11.82
N PHE A 366 -22.18 13.61 11.69
CA PHE A 366 -23.43 13.61 12.44
C PHE A 366 -24.58 14.22 11.65
N LEU A 367 -25.79 13.81 12.01
CA LEU A 367 -27.03 14.27 11.38
C LEU A 367 -27.68 15.36 12.23
N VAL A 368 -27.99 16.48 11.59
CA VAL A 368 -28.77 17.58 12.17
C VAL A 368 -30.16 17.57 11.53
N PHE A 369 -31.20 17.61 12.36
CA PHE A 369 -32.59 17.66 11.90
C PHE A 369 -33.22 18.99 12.34
N SER A 370 -34.11 19.55 11.50
CA SER A 370 -34.75 20.85 11.72
C SER A 370 -35.84 20.83 12.80
N SER A 371 -36.39 19.65 13.13
CA SER A 371 -37.46 19.51 14.13
C SER A 371 -36.93 19.23 15.54
N ALA A 372 -37.63 19.75 16.57
CA ALA A 372 -37.35 19.55 17.99
C ALA A 372 -37.41 18.07 18.46
N ASP A 373 -37.90 17.16 17.62
CA ASP A 373 -37.96 15.71 17.90
C ASP A 373 -36.64 14.99 17.55
N SER A 374 -35.55 15.37 18.22
CA SER A 374 -34.22 14.73 18.08
C SER A 374 -34.19 13.22 18.38
N LYS A 375 -35.28 12.65 18.92
CA LYS A 375 -35.43 11.25 19.34
C LYS A 375 -36.25 10.37 18.40
N LYS A 376 -36.92 10.91 17.37
CA LYS A 376 -37.79 10.11 16.49
C LYS A 376 -36.99 9.48 15.36
N SER A 377 -37.06 8.15 15.22
CA SER A 377 -36.54 7.44 14.06
C SER A 377 -37.51 7.59 12.88
N PHE A 378 -36.99 7.88 11.69
CA PHE A 378 -37.77 7.92 10.47
C PHE A 378 -37.74 6.56 9.75
N SER A 379 -38.89 6.11 9.28
CA SER A 379 -39.06 4.86 8.54
C SER A 379 -39.68 5.08 7.15
N PRO A 380 -38.93 5.66 6.19
CA PRO A 380 -39.45 5.94 4.87
C PRO A 380 -39.72 4.63 4.10
N SER A 381 -40.78 4.64 3.30
CA SER A 381 -41.09 3.54 2.37
C SER A 381 -40.00 3.40 1.30
N LEU A 382 -39.43 4.52 0.87
CA LEU A 382 -38.36 4.60 -0.10
C LEU A 382 -37.39 5.72 0.28
N LEU A 383 -36.09 5.41 0.23
CA LEU A 383 -35.00 6.36 0.38
C LEU A 383 -34.26 6.51 -0.95
N LEU A 384 -34.30 7.71 -1.53
CA LEU A 384 -33.58 8.09 -2.73
C LEU A 384 -32.28 8.79 -2.35
N ILE A 385 -31.14 8.29 -2.82
CA ILE A 385 -29.84 8.90 -2.58
C ILE A 385 -29.23 9.27 -3.93
N ALA A 386 -29.05 10.57 -4.17
CA ALA A 386 -28.40 11.08 -5.38
C ALA A 386 -26.97 11.52 -5.09
N MET A 387 -26.05 11.05 -5.92
CA MET A 387 -24.62 11.34 -5.86
C MET A 387 -24.08 11.78 -7.23
N SER A 388 -24.61 11.26 -8.34
CA SER A 388 -24.20 11.69 -9.68
C SER A 388 -24.68 13.10 -10.01
N SER A 389 -23.92 13.84 -10.81
CA SER A 389 -24.26 15.21 -11.21
C SER A 389 -25.67 15.31 -11.83
N SER A 390 -26.02 14.34 -12.67
CA SER A 390 -27.34 14.23 -13.32
C SER A 390 -28.49 13.99 -12.33
N SER A 391 -28.29 13.11 -11.35
CA SER A 391 -29.33 12.81 -10.35
C SER A 391 -29.53 13.94 -9.34
N LEU A 392 -28.44 14.58 -8.92
CA LEU A 392 -28.45 15.76 -8.04
C LEU A 392 -29.24 16.91 -8.69
N HIS A 393 -28.95 17.21 -9.96
CA HIS A 393 -29.62 18.28 -10.67
C HIS A 393 -31.14 18.06 -10.78
N LEU A 394 -31.53 16.84 -11.15
CA LEU A 394 -32.94 16.46 -11.32
C LEU A 394 -33.71 16.52 -9.99
N LEU A 395 -33.17 15.94 -8.92
CA LEU A 395 -33.85 15.90 -7.62
C LEU A 395 -33.82 17.23 -6.86
N HIS A 396 -32.84 18.10 -7.16
CA HIS A 396 -32.84 19.47 -6.64
C HIS A 396 -34.01 20.30 -7.19
N HIS A 397 -34.42 20.10 -8.44
CA HIS A 397 -35.55 20.82 -9.05
C HIS A 397 -36.92 20.18 -8.76
N LEU A 398 -36.95 19.01 -8.13
CA LEU A 398 -38.19 18.30 -7.80
C LEU A 398 -38.96 19.03 -6.69
N SER A 399 -40.23 19.38 -6.93
CA SER A 399 -41.09 20.06 -5.94
C SER A 399 -42.48 19.41 -5.87
N PRO A 400 -43.19 19.46 -4.72
CA PRO A 400 -42.82 20.10 -3.45
C PRO A 400 -41.99 19.18 -2.53
N LYS A 401 -40.86 19.68 -2.02
CA LYS A 401 -39.99 18.99 -1.05
C LYS A 401 -39.73 19.86 0.18
N THR A 402 -39.65 19.26 1.36
CA THR A 402 -39.34 19.95 2.62
C THR A 402 -37.99 19.49 3.16
N LEU A 403 -37.13 20.43 3.55
CA LEU A 403 -35.84 20.12 4.15
C LEU A 403 -36.05 19.60 5.59
N ILE A 404 -35.72 18.35 5.85
CA ILE A 404 -35.85 17.71 7.17
C ILE A 404 -34.55 17.82 7.98
N GLY A 405 -33.40 17.77 7.30
CA GLY A 405 -32.11 17.78 7.96
C GLY A 405 -30.93 17.80 7.00
N THR A 406 -29.73 17.78 7.56
CA THR A 406 -28.47 17.76 6.82
C THR A 406 -27.45 16.88 7.52
N LEU A 407 -26.57 16.24 6.75
CA LEU A 407 -25.42 15.51 7.25
C LEU A 407 -24.20 16.44 7.26
N ILE A 408 -23.59 16.58 8.44
CA ILE A 408 -22.39 17.39 8.62
C ILE A 408 -21.17 16.48 8.68
N LEU A 409 -20.25 16.70 7.76
CA LEU A 409 -18.86 16.24 7.84
C LEU A 409 -18.01 17.42 8.31
N PRO A 410 -17.41 17.36 9.50
CA PRO A 410 -16.68 18.51 10.06
C PRO A 410 -15.45 18.91 9.26
N GLU A 411 -14.89 18.01 8.46
CA GLU A 411 -13.72 18.24 7.60
C GLU A 411 -14.04 19.04 6.32
N ILE A 412 -15.31 19.21 5.96
CA ILE A 412 -15.71 19.90 4.73
C ILE A 412 -15.93 21.38 5.04
N PRO A 413 -15.21 22.31 4.37
CA PRO A 413 -15.46 23.72 4.57
C PRO A 413 -16.81 24.11 3.97
N TYR A 414 -17.68 24.71 4.80
CA TYR A 414 -18.97 25.29 4.38
C TYR A 414 -18.84 26.73 3.87
N ALA A 415 -17.62 27.26 3.80
CA ALA A 415 -17.35 28.58 3.25
C ALA A 415 -17.73 28.63 1.76
N GLY A 416 -18.61 29.57 1.40
CA GLY A 416 -19.12 29.72 0.04
C GLY A 416 -20.48 29.06 -0.23
N ASN A 417 -21.08 28.37 0.74
CA ASN A 417 -22.44 27.86 0.62
C ASN A 417 -23.47 29.00 0.73
N SER A 418 -24.54 28.94 -0.04
CA SER A 418 -25.66 29.88 0.05
C SER A 418 -26.54 29.60 1.27
N VAL A 419 -27.30 30.63 1.69
CA VAL A 419 -28.28 30.51 2.79
C VAL A 419 -29.45 29.60 2.39
N GLU A 420 -29.85 29.65 1.12
CA GLU A 420 -30.82 28.74 0.53
C GLU A 420 -30.11 27.57 -0.17
N PRO A 421 -30.67 26.34 -0.18
CA PRO A 421 -30.01 25.19 -0.79
C PRO A 421 -29.77 25.35 -2.29
N SER A 422 -28.50 25.46 -2.68
CA SER A 422 -28.05 25.56 -4.07
C SER A 422 -27.41 24.25 -4.56
N LEU A 423 -27.37 24.06 -5.87
CA LEU A 423 -26.63 22.95 -6.50
C LEU A 423 -25.10 23.08 -6.33
N ARG A 424 -24.61 24.28 -6.03
CA ARG A 424 -23.17 24.55 -5.84
C ARG A 424 -22.70 24.37 -4.40
N ASP A 425 -23.64 24.19 -3.47
CA ASP A 425 -23.32 24.06 -2.06
C ASP A 425 -22.63 22.72 -1.80
N LYS A 426 -21.59 22.76 -0.98
CA LYS A 426 -20.97 21.55 -0.44
C LYS A 426 -21.82 21.05 0.73
N SER A 427 -22.98 20.49 0.43
CA SER A 427 -23.95 20.07 1.44
C SER A 427 -24.48 18.65 1.22
N CYS A 428 -24.99 18.02 2.28
CA CYS A 428 -25.66 16.74 2.19
C CYS A 428 -27.05 16.85 2.82
N ASN A 429 -28.00 17.36 2.04
CA ASN A 429 -29.33 17.73 2.51
C ASN A 429 -30.33 16.58 2.37
N ILE A 430 -31.20 16.46 3.37
CA ILE A 430 -32.22 15.41 3.50
C ILE A 430 -33.60 16.06 3.40
N TYR A 431 -34.37 15.67 2.40
CA TYR A 431 -35.69 16.21 2.09
C TYR A 431 -36.78 15.15 2.24
N ALA A 432 -37.97 15.56 2.68
CA ALA A 432 -39.21 14.79 2.54
C ALA A 432 -39.94 15.26 1.29
N LEU A 433 -40.38 14.32 0.47
CA LEU A 433 -41.27 14.61 -0.65
C LEU A 433 -42.70 14.75 -0.14
N ASN A 434 -43.30 15.92 -0.34
CA ASN A 434 -44.69 16.17 0.05
C ASN A 434 -45.63 15.75 -1.08
N GLY A 435 -46.73 15.06 -0.77
CA GLY A 435 -47.75 14.69 -1.77
C GLY A 435 -47.67 13.25 -2.30
N ALA A 436 -46.97 12.36 -1.59
CA ALA A 436 -47.03 10.92 -1.81
C ALA A 436 -47.85 10.24 -0.69
N ASP A 437 -48.67 9.23 -1.01
CA ASP A 437 -49.40 8.42 -0.01
C ASP A 437 -48.46 7.67 0.96
N LYS A 438 -47.18 7.53 0.56
CA LYS A 438 -46.12 6.90 1.35
C LYS A 438 -44.97 7.90 1.57
N MET A 439 -44.36 7.87 2.75
CA MET A 439 -43.21 8.72 3.05
C MET A 439 -42.01 8.35 2.16
N ILE A 440 -41.60 9.27 1.29
CA ILE A 440 -40.40 9.18 0.45
C ILE A 440 -39.40 10.23 0.94
N MET A 441 -38.17 9.80 1.20
CA MET A 441 -37.07 10.69 1.56
C MET A 441 -36.03 10.77 0.44
N ILE A 442 -35.51 11.97 0.23
CA ILE A 442 -34.49 12.26 -0.78
C ILE A 442 -33.26 12.80 -0.08
N ILE A 443 -32.10 12.19 -0.33
CA ILE A 443 -30.81 12.65 0.16
C ILE A 443 -29.99 13.11 -1.05
N LEU A 444 -29.56 14.36 -1.03
CA LEU A 444 -28.69 14.94 -2.06
C LEU A 444 -27.28 15.08 -1.48
N VAL A 445 -26.31 14.32 -1.99
CA VAL A 445 -24.91 14.37 -1.54
C VAL A 445 -24.10 15.20 -2.54
N GLN A 446 -23.87 16.48 -2.25
CA GLN A 446 -23.25 17.44 -3.18
C GLN A 446 -21.74 17.66 -2.94
N PHE A 447 -21.08 16.75 -2.22
CA PHE A 447 -19.62 16.77 -2.04
C PHE A 447 -19.03 15.36 -2.17
N PRO A 448 -17.76 15.25 -2.59
CA PRO A 448 -17.09 13.96 -2.66
C PRO A 448 -16.84 13.41 -1.25
N VAL A 449 -17.32 12.20 -0.98
CA VAL A 449 -17.02 11.45 0.26
C VAL A 449 -15.84 10.53 0.01
N THR A 450 -14.76 10.71 0.77
CA THR A 450 -13.58 9.83 0.69
C THR A 450 -13.92 8.40 1.10
N SER A 451 -13.22 7.42 0.52
CA SER A 451 -13.45 5.99 0.78
C SER A 451 -13.30 5.62 2.26
N GLU A 452 -12.45 6.32 3.01
CA GLU A 452 -12.27 6.13 4.45
C GLU A 452 -13.51 6.53 5.27
N ARG A 453 -14.29 7.50 4.77
CA ARG A 453 -15.47 8.06 5.44
C ARG A 453 -16.78 7.46 4.94
N ALA A 454 -16.76 6.83 3.77
CA ALA A 454 -17.91 6.19 3.13
C ALA A 454 -18.71 5.28 4.09
N ASN A 455 -18.03 4.43 4.88
CA ASN A 455 -18.70 3.54 5.83
C ASN A 455 -19.33 4.30 7.01
N ALA A 456 -18.68 5.34 7.54
CA ALA A 456 -19.22 6.14 8.63
C ALA A 456 -20.47 6.92 8.19
N VAL A 457 -20.42 7.51 6.99
CA VAL A 457 -21.55 8.20 6.37
C VAL A 457 -22.71 7.22 6.09
N ALA A 458 -22.42 6.07 5.47
CA ALA A 458 -23.42 5.04 5.18
C ALA A 458 -24.12 4.52 6.45
N ARG A 459 -23.39 4.42 7.57
CA ARG A 459 -23.98 4.04 8.87
C ARG A 459 -24.97 5.07 9.42
N LEU A 460 -24.78 6.36 9.12
CA LEU A 460 -25.68 7.43 9.57
C LEU A 460 -26.92 7.52 8.67
N LEU A 461 -26.71 7.47 7.35
CA LEU A 461 -27.81 7.55 6.37
C LEU A 461 -28.69 6.30 6.39
N ILE A 462 -28.12 5.12 6.71
CA ILE A 462 -28.85 3.85 6.83
C ILE A 462 -28.52 3.23 8.20
N GLY A 463 -29.15 3.81 9.23
CA GLY A 463 -28.75 3.70 10.62
C GLY A 463 -29.90 3.44 11.58
N GLU A 464 -29.82 4.04 12.76
CA GLU A 464 -30.87 4.01 13.78
C GLU A 464 -31.89 5.14 13.57
N LYS A 465 -31.44 6.29 13.05
CA LYS A 465 -32.31 7.45 12.81
C LYS A 465 -33.11 7.35 11.52
N ILE A 466 -32.60 6.68 10.50
CA ILE A 466 -33.27 6.49 9.21
C ILE A 466 -33.25 4.99 8.89
N ILE A 467 -34.43 4.37 8.92
CA ILE A 467 -34.64 2.94 8.72
C ILE A 467 -35.56 2.75 7.50
N PRO A 468 -35.02 2.78 6.28
CA PRO A 468 -35.82 2.67 5.07
C PRO A 468 -36.28 1.24 4.80
N GLN A 469 -37.47 1.07 4.20
CA GLN A 469 -37.94 -0.23 3.71
C GLN A 469 -37.27 -0.63 2.38
N ARG A 470 -37.03 0.36 1.51
CA ARG A 470 -36.36 0.21 0.21
C ARG A 470 -35.44 1.40 -0.06
N VAL A 471 -34.32 1.19 -0.73
CA VAL A 471 -33.30 2.21 -1.02
C VAL A 471 -32.92 2.20 -2.50
N LEU A 472 -32.91 3.37 -3.13
CA LEU A 472 -32.38 3.57 -4.48
C LEU A 472 -31.21 4.55 -4.42
N ILE A 473 -30.05 4.12 -4.89
CA ILE A 473 -28.82 4.91 -4.94
C ILE A 473 -28.54 5.22 -6.41
N LEU A 474 -28.32 6.50 -6.72
CA LEU A 474 -28.01 6.99 -8.07
C LEU A 474 -26.59 7.55 -8.06
N ASP A 475 -25.69 6.87 -8.75
CA ASP A 475 -24.29 7.25 -8.85
C ASP A 475 -23.80 7.20 -10.31
N SER A 476 -22.59 7.67 -10.58
CA SER A 476 -21.98 7.62 -11.92
C SER A 476 -20.85 6.60 -11.99
N ILE A 477 -20.61 6.07 -13.20
CA ILE A 477 -19.52 5.10 -13.42
C ILE A 477 -18.20 5.86 -13.41
N GLN A 478 -17.24 5.39 -12.62
CA GLN A 478 -15.86 5.84 -12.71
C GLN A 478 -15.13 5.03 -13.78
N SER A 479 -14.59 5.70 -14.81
CA SER A 479 -13.90 5.06 -15.94
C SER A 479 -12.78 4.12 -15.50
N ASN A 480 -12.04 4.49 -14.45
CA ASN A 480 -10.93 3.70 -13.89
C ASN A 480 -11.37 2.34 -13.33
N ASN A 481 -12.63 2.20 -12.93
CA ASN A 481 -13.17 1.02 -12.26
C ASN A 481 -14.05 0.15 -13.18
N PHE A 482 -14.21 0.55 -14.45
CA PHE A 482 -15.01 -0.15 -15.44
C PHE A 482 -14.15 -0.97 -16.39
N ARG A 483 -14.43 -2.28 -16.48
CA ARG A 483 -13.73 -3.18 -17.40
C ARG A 483 -14.35 -3.08 -18.81
N GLY A 484 -13.82 -2.19 -19.62
CA GLY A 484 -14.24 -1.96 -21.00
C GLY A 484 -13.77 -0.60 -21.52
N ARG A 485 -14.14 -0.26 -22.75
CA ARG A 485 -14.02 1.12 -23.26
C ARG A 485 -15.39 1.78 -23.14
N LEU A 486 -15.46 2.87 -22.39
CA LEU A 486 -16.65 3.72 -22.31
C LEU A 486 -16.42 4.93 -23.22
N SER A 487 -17.22 5.08 -24.27
CA SER A 487 -17.18 6.29 -25.09
C SER A 487 -17.90 7.43 -24.36
N PRO A 488 -17.41 8.69 -24.41
CA PRO A 488 -18.15 9.84 -23.90
C PRO A 488 -19.50 10.04 -24.59
N ASP A 489 -19.61 9.62 -25.85
CA ASP A 489 -20.82 9.76 -26.68
C ASP A 489 -21.88 8.67 -26.39
N GLU A 490 -21.50 7.62 -25.65
CA GLU A 490 -22.39 6.51 -25.33
C GLU A 490 -23.07 6.74 -23.99
N THR A 491 -24.40 6.60 -23.96
CA THR A 491 -25.20 6.72 -22.75
C THR A 491 -25.66 5.35 -22.29
N ILE A 492 -25.14 4.93 -21.14
CA ILE A 492 -25.46 3.63 -20.55
C ILE A 492 -25.78 3.76 -19.07
N ALA A 493 -26.65 2.89 -18.57
CA ALA A 493 -26.89 2.74 -17.16
C ALA A 493 -27.00 1.26 -16.81
N PHE A 494 -26.44 0.91 -15.66
CA PHE A 494 -26.46 -0.44 -15.13
C PHE A 494 -27.02 -0.45 -13.72
N LYS A 495 -27.44 -1.63 -13.27
CA LYS A 495 -27.94 -1.85 -11.91
C LYS A 495 -27.14 -2.89 -11.13
N LEU A 496 -27.05 -2.66 -9.82
CA LEU A 496 -26.62 -3.60 -8.81
C LEU A 496 -27.71 -3.69 -7.74
N GLU A 497 -28.06 -4.90 -7.32
CA GLU A 497 -29.17 -5.13 -6.40
C GLU A 497 -28.72 -6.00 -5.23
N THR A 498 -29.25 -5.70 -4.05
CA THR A 498 -29.16 -6.61 -2.90
C THR A 498 -29.88 -7.93 -3.18
N SER A 499 -29.47 -8.98 -2.47
CA SER A 499 -30.07 -10.32 -2.61
C SER A 499 -31.59 -10.36 -2.37
N LEU A 500 -32.09 -9.52 -1.45
CA LEU A 500 -33.53 -9.44 -1.16
C LEU A 500 -34.31 -8.72 -2.25
N GLU A 501 -33.73 -7.67 -2.82
CA GLU A 501 -34.32 -6.97 -3.96
C GLU A 501 -34.34 -7.90 -5.18
N ARG A 502 -33.27 -8.65 -5.45
CA ARG A 502 -33.20 -9.59 -6.57
C ARG A 502 -34.29 -10.67 -6.53
N LYS A 503 -34.51 -11.28 -5.35
CA LYS A 503 -35.62 -12.25 -5.15
C LYS A 503 -37.00 -11.66 -5.39
N HIS A 504 -37.16 -10.35 -5.16
CA HIS A 504 -38.40 -9.63 -5.38
C HIS A 504 -38.55 -9.19 -6.85
N SER A 505 -37.45 -8.85 -7.52
CA SER A 505 -37.39 -8.54 -8.94
C SER A 505 -37.81 -9.73 -9.80
N GLU A 506 -37.45 -10.95 -9.41
CA GLU A 506 -37.93 -12.19 -10.05
C GLU A 506 -39.46 -12.38 -9.95
N ALA A 507 -40.11 -11.70 -8.99
CA ALA A 507 -41.56 -11.68 -8.81
C ALA A 507 -42.25 -10.47 -9.51
N ASN A 508 -41.61 -9.85 -10.51
CA ASN A 508 -42.11 -8.73 -11.34
C ASN A 508 -42.28 -7.35 -10.64
N ASP A 509 -41.86 -7.20 -9.39
CA ASP A 509 -41.87 -5.94 -8.63
C ASP A 509 -40.45 -5.40 -8.36
N SER A 510 -39.69 -5.18 -9.43
CA SER A 510 -38.37 -4.52 -9.40
C SER A 510 -38.50 -3.00 -9.45
N LEU A 511 -37.73 -2.28 -8.63
CA LEU A 511 -37.77 -0.80 -8.56
C LEU A 511 -37.28 -0.13 -9.85
N VAL A 512 -36.35 -0.78 -10.56
CA VAL A 512 -35.75 -0.25 -11.79
C VAL A 512 -35.85 -1.33 -12.88
N LYS A 513 -36.79 -1.12 -13.81
CA LYS A 513 -37.06 -2.02 -14.94
C LYS A 513 -36.26 -1.59 -16.16
N GLY A 514 -35.76 -2.56 -16.93
CA GLY A 514 -35.12 -2.33 -18.23
C GLY A 514 -33.66 -1.87 -18.18
N LEU A 515 -32.96 -2.05 -17.05
CA LEU A 515 -31.50 -1.86 -16.96
C LEU A 515 -30.79 -3.20 -16.82
N ASP A 516 -29.66 -3.32 -17.49
CA ASP A 516 -28.78 -4.48 -17.40
C ASP A 516 -28.01 -4.49 -16.08
N TYR A 517 -27.64 -5.68 -15.62
CA TYR A 517 -26.78 -5.81 -14.44
C TYR A 517 -25.36 -5.30 -14.74
N TYR A 518 -24.74 -4.69 -13.74
CA TYR A 518 -23.37 -4.18 -13.86
C TYR A 518 -22.40 -5.31 -14.27
N PRO A 519 -21.54 -5.07 -15.28
CA PRO A 519 -20.77 -6.13 -15.90
C PRO A 519 -19.79 -6.81 -14.94
N SER A 520 -19.64 -8.12 -15.12
CA SER A 520 -18.75 -8.92 -14.29
C SER A 520 -17.28 -8.52 -14.51
N GLY A 521 -16.57 -8.26 -13.41
CA GLY A 521 -15.17 -7.81 -13.44
C GLY A 521 -14.99 -6.29 -13.41
N SER A 522 -16.07 -5.51 -13.47
CA SER A 522 -16.08 -4.09 -13.09
C SER A 522 -16.34 -3.93 -11.59
N VAL A 523 -15.82 -2.87 -10.98
CA VAL A 523 -15.95 -2.60 -9.54
C VAL A 523 -16.71 -1.29 -9.33
N VAL A 524 -17.50 -1.23 -8.26
CA VAL A 524 -18.03 0.03 -7.72
C VAL A 524 -17.44 0.21 -6.34
N ASP A 525 -16.92 1.40 -6.05
CA ASP A 525 -16.27 1.76 -4.79
C ASP A 525 -16.94 2.98 -4.14
N GLY A 526 -16.28 3.59 -3.15
CA GLY A 526 -16.75 4.80 -2.49
C GLY A 526 -18.05 4.64 -1.68
N LEU A 527 -18.79 5.74 -1.57
CA LEU A 527 -20.01 5.82 -0.75
C LEU A 527 -21.17 4.97 -1.32
N ALA A 528 -21.33 4.88 -2.64
CA ALA A 528 -22.40 4.08 -3.24
C ALA A 528 -22.25 2.58 -2.92
N ALA A 529 -21.02 2.05 -3.01
CA ALA A 529 -20.72 0.69 -2.61
C ALA A 529 -20.96 0.45 -1.11
N ALA A 530 -20.57 1.39 -0.26
CA ALA A 530 -20.78 1.31 1.19
C ALA A 530 -22.27 1.32 1.56
N LEU A 531 -23.09 2.16 0.92
CA LEU A 531 -24.53 2.23 1.11
C LEU A 531 -25.23 0.93 0.69
N LEU A 532 -24.90 0.40 -0.50
CA LEU A 532 -25.49 -0.86 -0.98
C LEU A 532 -25.09 -2.04 -0.09
N SER A 533 -23.82 -2.09 0.34
CA SER A 533 -23.32 -3.09 1.30
C SER A 533 -24.06 -3.01 2.63
N ARG A 534 -24.35 -1.79 3.10
CA ARG A 534 -25.12 -1.58 4.33
C ARG A 534 -26.56 -2.07 4.21
N CYS A 535 -27.22 -1.84 3.08
CA CYS A 535 -28.54 -2.41 2.78
C CYS A 535 -28.51 -3.95 2.85
N GLN A 536 -27.52 -4.57 2.21
CA GLN A 536 -27.35 -6.02 2.22
C GLN A 536 -27.15 -6.57 3.65
N LEU A 537 -26.30 -5.93 4.47
CA LEU A 537 -26.06 -6.33 5.85
C LEU A 537 -27.29 -6.18 6.75
N LYS A 538 -28.09 -5.12 6.54
CA LYS A 538 -29.32 -4.86 7.31
C LYS A 538 -30.56 -5.57 6.75
N LYS A 539 -30.41 -6.40 5.70
CA LYS A 539 -31.52 -7.08 5.03
C LYS A 539 -32.59 -6.07 4.52
N ILE A 540 -32.14 -4.95 3.97
CA ILE A 540 -32.98 -3.92 3.35
C ILE A 540 -32.91 -4.11 1.83
N LYS A 541 -34.06 -3.91 1.16
CA LYS A 541 -34.16 -3.92 -0.30
C LYS A 541 -33.41 -2.71 -0.89
N GLY A 542 -32.25 -2.94 -1.48
CA GLY A 542 -31.42 -1.90 -2.08
C GLY A 542 -31.14 -2.12 -3.57
N THR A 543 -31.23 -1.05 -4.35
CA THR A 543 -30.84 -0.96 -5.76
C THR A 543 -29.86 0.20 -5.93
N LEU A 544 -28.74 -0.06 -6.60
CA LEU A 544 -27.75 0.93 -7.02
C LEU A 544 -27.80 1.03 -8.54
N CYS A 545 -28.09 2.22 -9.06
CA CYS A 545 -28.07 2.54 -10.48
C CYS A 545 -26.84 3.38 -10.75
N VAL A 546 -25.97 2.93 -11.65
CA VAL A 546 -24.77 3.65 -12.08
C VAL A 546 -24.91 4.04 -13.54
N SER A 547 -24.75 5.33 -13.84
CA SER A 547 -24.89 5.89 -15.19
C SER A 547 -23.58 6.44 -15.74
N TRP A 548 -23.44 6.42 -17.06
CA TRP A 548 -22.33 7.04 -17.79
C TRP A 548 -22.84 7.82 -19.00
N PRO A 549 -22.25 8.98 -19.32
CA PRO A 549 -21.29 9.75 -18.51
C PRO A 549 -21.90 10.34 -17.23
N ASP A 550 -21.07 10.91 -16.34
CA ASP A 550 -21.55 11.60 -15.12
C ASP A 550 -22.47 12.78 -15.43
N LEU A 551 -22.17 13.46 -16.54
CA LEU A 551 -22.86 14.65 -17.01
C LEU A 551 -23.21 14.49 -18.50
N GLY A 552 -24.46 14.72 -18.86
CA GLY A 552 -24.94 14.65 -20.25
C GLY A 552 -26.46 14.66 -20.34
N ILE A 553 -27.01 15.34 -21.35
CA ILE A 553 -28.47 15.44 -21.58
C ILE A 553 -29.13 14.06 -21.79
N PRO A 554 -28.55 13.13 -22.56
CA PRO A 554 -29.17 11.82 -22.73
C PRO A 554 -29.21 11.04 -21.40
N VAL A 555 -28.18 11.18 -20.54
CA VAL A 555 -28.14 10.56 -19.21
C VAL A 555 -29.20 11.17 -18.28
N LEU A 556 -29.34 12.50 -18.30
CA LEU A 556 -30.38 13.19 -17.55
C LEU A 556 -31.78 12.71 -17.97
N SER A 557 -32.03 12.58 -19.27
CA SER A 557 -33.29 12.05 -19.82
C SER A 557 -33.53 10.59 -19.41
N LEU A 558 -32.48 9.76 -19.45
CA LEU A 558 -32.54 8.37 -19.00
C LEU A 558 -32.91 8.27 -17.52
N ILE A 559 -32.20 8.98 -16.63
CA ILE A 559 -32.48 8.97 -15.18
C ILE A 559 -33.88 9.54 -14.89
N LYS A 560 -34.28 10.61 -15.59
CA LYS A 560 -35.64 11.17 -15.49
C LYS A 560 -36.68 10.13 -15.87
N SER A 561 -36.51 9.44 -17.00
CA SER A 561 -37.45 8.40 -17.44
C SER A 561 -37.54 7.25 -16.43
N LEU A 562 -36.42 6.83 -15.83
CA LEU A 562 -36.36 5.77 -14.83
C LEU A 562 -37.10 6.15 -13.54
N LEU A 563 -36.86 7.37 -13.04
CA LEU A 563 -37.50 7.87 -11.83
C LEU A 563 -39.00 8.09 -12.02
N VAL A 564 -39.40 8.72 -13.12
CA VAL A 564 -40.81 9.00 -13.42
C VAL A 564 -41.61 7.71 -13.64
N ARG A 565 -41.05 6.77 -14.42
CA ARG A 565 -41.78 5.56 -14.82
C ARG A 565 -41.88 4.51 -13.71
N ASN A 566 -40.86 4.40 -12.85
CA ASN A 566 -40.79 3.28 -11.92
C ASN A 566 -40.78 3.67 -10.43
N VAL A 567 -40.48 4.93 -10.10
CA VAL A 567 -40.19 5.34 -8.72
C VAL A 567 -41.18 6.38 -8.20
N LEU A 568 -41.51 7.39 -9.01
CA LEU A 568 -42.41 8.49 -8.67
C LEU A 568 -43.83 8.27 -9.22
N THR A 569 -44.18 7.05 -9.61
CA THR A 569 -45.52 6.71 -10.07
C THR A 569 -46.57 7.03 -9.01
N GLY A 570 -47.44 8.00 -9.29
CA GLY A 570 -48.54 8.40 -8.40
C GLY A 570 -48.22 9.58 -7.46
N THR A 571 -47.03 10.18 -7.51
CA THR A 571 -46.73 11.40 -6.74
C THR A 571 -47.05 12.65 -7.55
N LYS A 572 -47.66 13.67 -6.93
CA LYS A 572 -47.83 14.99 -7.56
C LYS A 572 -46.51 15.76 -7.45
N TYR A 573 -45.74 15.81 -8.52
CA TYR A 573 -44.49 16.58 -8.56
C TYR A 573 -44.49 17.56 -9.74
N THR A 574 -43.78 18.67 -9.57
CA THR A 574 -43.39 19.59 -10.63
C THR A 574 -41.86 19.60 -10.73
N ILE A 575 -41.36 19.64 -11.96
CA ILE A 575 -39.96 19.94 -12.27
C ILE A 575 -39.99 21.33 -12.91
N ASP A 576 -39.15 22.24 -12.44
CA ASP A 576 -39.06 23.60 -12.96
C ASP A 576 -38.83 23.61 -14.49
N GLY A 577 -39.26 24.66 -15.19
CA GLY A 577 -39.20 24.72 -16.66
C GLY A 577 -37.80 24.99 -17.22
N ASP A 578 -36.99 25.78 -16.51
CA ASP A 578 -35.68 26.28 -16.97
C ASP A 578 -34.50 25.36 -16.62
N TYR A 579 -34.77 24.23 -15.96
CA TYR A 579 -33.71 23.35 -15.43
C TYR A 579 -32.88 22.65 -16.53
N GLU A 580 -33.45 22.31 -17.70
CA GLU A 580 -32.68 21.69 -18.79
C GLU A 580 -31.66 22.66 -19.39
N ASP A 581 -32.01 23.95 -19.48
CA ASP A 581 -31.11 25.01 -19.94
C ASP A 581 -30.00 25.31 -18.93
N GLU A 582 -30.30 25.27 -17.63
CA GLU A 582 -29.27 25.38 -16.58
C GLU A 582 -28.29 24.20 -16.61
N TYR A 583 -28.80 22.98 -16.77
CA TYR A 583 -27.99 21.78 -16.89
C TYR A 583 -27.10 21.79 -18.15
N LEU A 584 -27.64 22.26 -19.29
CA LEU A 584 -26.87 22.45 -20.53
C LEU A 584 -25.69 23.43 -20.33
N ARG A 585 -25.90 24.52 -19.59
CA ARG A 585 -24.83 25.48 -19.26
C ARG A 585 -23.78 24.84 -18.36
N LEU A 586 -24.19 24.01 -17.40
CA LEU A 586 -23.29 23.26 -16.53
C LEU A 586 -22.43 22.27 -17.34
N SER A 587 -23.04 21.56 -18.30
CA SER A 587 -22.36 20.62 -19.19
C SER A 587 -21.30 21.28 -20.05
N ARG A 588 -21.68 22.33 -20.78
CA ARG A 588 -20.73 23.06 -21.65
C ARG A 588 -19.55 23.67 -20.89
N ARG A 589 -19.75 24.03 -19.62
CA ARG A 589 -18.67 24.59 -18.80
C ARG A 589 -17.67 23.51 -18.36
N LYS A 590 -18.14 22.30 -18.04
CA LYS A 590 -17.28 21.18 -17.65
C LYS A 590 -16.46 20.66 -18.84
N ASP A 591 -17.08 20.53 -20.01
CA ASP A 591 -16.39 20.11 -21.25
C ASP A 591 -15.27 21.08 -21.67
N ARG A 592 -15.45 22.39 -21.44
CA ARG A 592 -14.41 23.40 -21.67
C ARG A 592 -13.23 23.26 -20.72
N VAL A 593 -13.49 23.02 -19.43
CA VAL A 593 -12.44 22.86 -18.41
C VAL A 593 -11.62 21.60 -18.69
N ASP A 594 -12.26 20.50 -19.09
CA ASP A 594 -11.55 19.27 -19.45
C ASP A 594 -10.77 19.43 -20.76
N SER A 595 -11.25 20.22 -21.73
CA SER A 595 -10.51 20.50 -22.97
C SER A 595 -9.27 21.39 -22.76
N ASP A 596 -9.34 22.39 -21.87
CA ASP A 596 -8.23 23.33 -21.61
C ASP A 596 -7.09 22.69 -20.77
N LEU A 597 -7.34 21.53 -20.14
CA LEU A 597 -6.34 20.74 -19.40
C LEU A 597 -5.52 19.80 -20.30
N TYR A 598 -5.89 19.63 -21.57
CA TYR A 598 -5.25 18.75 -22.56
C TYR A 598 -4.63 19.49 -23.77
N THR A 599 -4.61 20.82 -23.74
CA THR A 599 -3.83 21.69 -24.65
C THR A 599 -2.74 22.41 -23.88
#